data_AF-A0A1Q5TGS3-F1
#
_entry.id   AF-A0A1Q5TGS3-F1
#
_cell.length_a   1.000
_cell.length_b   1.000
_cell.length_c   1.000
_cell.angle_alpha   90.00
_cell.angle_beta   90.00
_cell.angle_gamma   90.00
#
_symmetry.space_group_name_H-M   'P 1'
#
loop_
_entity.id
_entity.type
_entity.pdbx_description
1 polymer ?
#
loop_
_entity_poly.entity_id
_entity_poly.type
_entity_poly.pdbx_seq_one_letter_code
_entity_poly.pdbx_strand_id
1 'polypeptide(L)'
;MQQALNFDLSVQPAPVLLRGDKWDSVWSELTDNEDLNFVDASRGTCLSSLITSSVEAIHTALIDGWTMMVGYSSGKDSETVLHLFLMALVRAVRSGATISQHHFILHTDTLIESPEVRWLADQKLAELERFIAKENLHLTIILAKPGITQSWTGRILGHAPND
;
A
#
# COMPACT_ATOMS: atom_id res chain seq x y z
N MET A 1 40.12 35.67 3.15
CA MET A 1 38.89 35.89 3.91
C MET A 1 37.98 34.70 3.61
N GLN A 2 38.09 33.62 4.39
CA GLN A 2 37.26 32.41 4.23
C GLN A 2 35.93 32.65 4.94
N GLN A 3 34.83 32.68 4.19
CA GLN A 3 33.49 32.55 4.77
C GLN A 3 33.19 31.06 4.88
N ALA A 4 33.18 30.56 6.11
CA ALA A 4 32.64 29.24 6.43
C ALA A 4 31.11 29.32 6.36
N LEU A 5 30.50 28.56 5.45
CA LEU A 5 29.06 28.36 5.41
C LEU A 5 28.70 27.32 6.48
N ASN A 6 28.11 27.79 7.57
CA ASN A 6 27.57 26.92 8.63
C ASN A 6 26.30 26.25 8.10
N PHE A 7 26.35 24.93 7.88
CA PHE A 7 25.22 24.09 7.47
C PHE A 7 24.54 23.39 8.65
N ASP A 8 24.56 24.00 9.84
CA ASP A 8 23.89 23.43 11.01
C ASP A 8 22.41 23.86 11.05
N LEU A 9 21.65 23.39 10.06
CA LEU A 9 20.19 23.35 10.17
C LEU A 9 19.86 22.10 10.97
N SER A 10 19.71 22.25 12.28
CA SER A 10 19.02 21.24 13.09
C SER A 10 17.64 20.99 12.45
N VAL A 11 17.51 19.89 11.71
CA VAL A 11 16.23 19.42 11.18
C VAL A 11 15.40 19.09 12.41
N GLN A 12 14.57 20.05 12.83
CA GLN A 12 13.56 19.79 13.84
C GLN A 12 12.67 18.68 13.27
N PRO A 13 12.50 17.54 13.97
CA PRO A 13 11.59 16.51 13.49
C PRO A 13 10.21 17.13 13.32
N ALA A 14 9.64 16.98 12.13
CA ALA A 14 8.29 17.48 11.86
C ALA A 14 7.34 16.94 12.93
N PRO A 15 6.41 17.76 13.46
CA PRO A 15 5.49 17.30 14.48
C PRO A 15 4.66 16.14 13.94
N VAL A 16 4.66 15.02 14.65
CA VAL A 16 3.83 13.85 14.32
C VAL A 16 2.36 14.27 14.35
N LEU A 17 1.67 14.10 13.22
CA LEU A 17 0.25 14.45 13.10
C LEU A 17 -0.63 13.37 13.72
N LEU A 18 -1.05 13.57 14.97
CA LEU A 18 -2.07 12.77 15.64
C LEU A 18 -3.47 13.34 15.34
N ARG A 19 -4.37 12.53 14.81
CA ARG A 19 -5.76 12.91 14.44
C ARG A 19 -6.82 12.35 15.41
N GLY A 20 -6.42 11.50 16.36
CA GLY A 20 -7.32 10.79 17.27
C GLY A 20 -8.14 9.70 16.57
N ASP A 21 -7.63 9.14 15.47
CA ASP A 21 -8.33 8.12 14.69
C ASP A 21 -7.73 6.72 14.88
N LYS A 22 -8.33 5.73 14.21
CA LYS A 22 -7.91 4.33 14.31
C LYS A 22 -6.42 4.12 13.99
N TRP A 23 -5.81 4.96 13.17
CA TRP A 23 -4.39 4.82 12.81
C TRP A 23 -3.44 5.25 13.94
N ASP A 24 -3.92 6.10 14.85
CA ASP A 24 -3.15 6.49 16.02
C ASP A 24 -3.22 5.40 17.10
N SER A 25 -4.36 4.70 17.20
CA SER A 25 -4.57 3.62 18.17
C SER A 25 -4.12 2.24 17.69
N VAL A 26 -3.90 2.02 16.39
CA VAL A 26 -3.57 0.70 15.82
C VAL A 26 -2.30 0.11 16.43
N TRP A 27 -1.33 0.96 16.77
CA TRP A 27 -0.06 0.53 17.36
C TRP A 27 -0.21 0.06 18.80
N SER A 28 -1.10 0.72 19.56
CA SER A 28 -1.50 0.26 20.88
C SER A 28 -2.28 -1.04 20.79
N GLU A 29 -3.23 -1.16 19.85
CA GLU A 29 -3.98 -2.40 19.61
C GLU A 29 -3.05 -3.59 19.28
N LEU A 30 -2.06 -3.38 18.41
CA LEU A 30 -1.07 -4.42 18.09
C LEU A 30 -0.24 -4.84 19.31
N THR A 31 -0.06 -3.95 20.29
CA THR A 31 0.71 -4.21 21.51
C THR A 31 -0.13 -4.90 22.57
N ASP A 32 -1.38 -4.47 22.74
CA ASP A 32 -2.18 -4.81 23.91
C ASP A 32 -3.21 -5.93 23.64
N ASN A 33 -3.54 -6.22 22.39
CA ASN A 33 -4.56 -7.21 22.06
C ASN A 33 -4.06 -8.65 22.28
N GLU A 34 -4.73 -9.39 23.18
CA GLU A 34 -4.35 -10.76 23.54
C GLU A 34 -4.39 -11.73 22.36
N ASP A 35 -5.40 -11.65 21.49
CA ASP A 35 -5.55 -12.55 20.34
C ASP A 35 -4.45 -12.32 19.30
N LEU A 36 -4.10 -11.05 19.04
CA LEU A 36 -3.02 -10.71 18.10
C LEU A 36 -1.64 -11.10 18.64
N ASN A 37 -1.48 -11.06 19.96
CA ASN A 37 -0.25 -11.41 20.66
C ASN A 37 -0.18 -12.89 21.07
N PHE A 38 -1.23 -13.68 20.80
CA PHE A 38 -1.21 -15.12 21.01
C PHE A 38 -0.08 -15.76 20.19
N VAL A 39 0.76 -16.53 20.88
CA VAL A 39 1.90 -17.22 20.26
C VAL A 39 1.48 -18.65 19.96
N ASP A 40 1.42 -18.98 18.67
CA ASP A 40 1.22 -20.35 18.21
C ASP A 40 2.46 -21.19 18.56
N ALA A 41 2.25 -22.25 19.36
CA ALA A 41 3.29 -23.17 19.79
C ALA A 41 4.06 -23.83 18.63
N SER A 42 3.46 -23.91 17.44
CA SER A 42 4.09 -24.47 16.24
C SER A 42 4.99 -23.50 15.49
N ARG A 43 4.78 -22.18 15.64
CA ARG A 43 5.47 -21.13 14.87
C ARG A 43 6.40 -20.25 15.69
N GLY A 44 6.20 -20.18 17.01
CA GLY A 44 7.02 -19.37 17.91
C GLY A 44 6.92 -17.86 17.65
N THR A 45 5.91 -17.40 16.92
CA THR A 45 5.64 -15.98 16.64
C THR A 45 4.15 -15.71 16.77
N CYS A 46 3.82 -14.47 17.13
CA CYS A 46 2.45 -13.96 17.12
C CYS A 46 2.17 -13.13 15.86
N LEU A 47 0.88 -12.88 15.59
CA LEU A 47 0.44 -12.12 14.42
C LEU A 47 0.86 -10.65 14.53
N SER A 48 0.79 -10.06 15.73
CA SER A 48 1.24 -8.68 15.97
C SER A 48 2.70 -8.47 15.60
N SER A 49 3.58 -9.43 15.92
CA SER A 49 5.01 -9.39 15.56
C SER A 49 5.23 -9.49 14.05
N LEU A 50 4.46 -10.33 13.35
CA LEU A 50 4.54 -10.44 11.89
C LEU A 50 4.08 -9.16 11.20
N ILE A 51 2.98 -8.56 11.67
CA ILE A 51 2.48 -7.28 11.16
C ILE A 51 3.51 -6.19 11.42
N THR A 52 3.97 -6.04 12.66
CA THR A 52 4.89 -4.97 13.06
C THR A 52 6.20 -5.03 12.30
N SER A 53 6.82 -6.22 12.19
CA SER A 53 8.06 -6.40 11.44
C SER A 53 7.88 -6.12 9.94
N SER A 54 6.76 -6.54 9.35
CA SER A 54 6.46 -6.28 7.94
C SER A 54 6.25 -4.79 7.66
N VAL A 55 5.49 -4.10 8.51
CA VAL A 55 5.24 -2.67 8.36
C VAL A 55 6.53 -1.86 8.60
N GLU A 56 7.36 -2.25 9.57
CA GLU A 56 8.64 -1.57 9.83
C GLU A 56 9.62 -1.74 8.65
N ALA A 57 9.68 -2.94 8.05
CA ALA A 57 10.50 -3.17 6.87
C ALA A 57 10.06 -2.30 5.68
N ILE A 58 8.74 -2.20 5.43
CA ILE A 58 8.20 -1.32 4.38
C ILE A 58 8.48 0.14 4.71
N HIS A 59 8.24 0.56 5.95
CA HIS A 59 8.48 1.92 6.40
C HIS A 59 9.96 2.32 6.24
N THR A 60 10.89 1.43 6.57
CA THR A 60 12.32 1.62 6.35
C THR A 60 12.63 1.84 4.87
N ALA A 61 12.09 1.02 3.97
CA ALA A 61 12.27 1.22 2.53
C ALA A 61 11.70 2.58 2.05
N LEU A 62 10.56 3.03 2.59
CA LEU A 62 9.97 4.33 2.27
C LEU A 62 10.90 5.49 2.66
N ILE A 63 11.43 5.48 3.90
CA ILE A 63 12.32 6.54 4.40
C ILE A 63 13.70 6.52 3.72
N ASP A 64 14.14 5.36 3.24
CA ASP A 64 15.34 5.21 2.41
C ASP A 64 15.15 5.75 0.97
N GLY A 65 13.97 6.30 0.65
CA GLY A 65 13.68 6.97 -0.61
C GLY A 65 13.23 6.04 -1.73
N TRP A 66 12.87 4.79 -1.45
CA TRP A 66 12.44 3.85 -2.47
C TRP A 66 11.08 4.25 -3.03
N THR A 67 10.88 4.03 -4.34
CA THR A 67 9.56 4.12 -4.96
C THR A 67 8.95 2.74 -5.08
N MET A 68 7.83 2.54 -4.40
CA MET A 68 7.18 1.24 -4.25
C MET A 68 6.02 1.07 -5.23
N MET A 69 5.92 -0.12 -5.80
CA MET A 69 4.78 -0.59 -6.59
C MET A 69 4.10 -1.76 -5.88
N VAL A 70 2.77 -1.72 -5.76
CA VAL A 70 1.98 -2.82 -5.18
C VAL A 70 1.05 -3.40 -6.25
N GLY A 71 1.26 -4.67 -6.60
CA GLY A 71 0.32 -5.40 -7.45
C GLY A 71 -0.95 -5.76 -6.67
N TYR A 72 -2.12 -5.39 -7.19
CA TYR A 72 -3.40 -5.58 -6.51
C TYR A 72 -4.38 -6.39 -7.36
N SER A 73 -4.92 -7.47 -6.79
CA SER A 73 -5.88 -8.36 -7.45
C SER A 73 -7.23 -8.45 -6.73
N SER A 74 -7.46 -7.64 -5.70
CA SER A 74 -8.63 -7.77 -4.80
C SER A 74 -8.73 -9.14 -4.09
N GLY A 75 -7.69 -9.96 -4.14
CA GLY A 75 -7.58 -11.20 -3.37
C GLY A 75 -6.95 -10.98 -1.98
N LYS A 76 -7.23 -11.88 -1.04
CA LYS A 76 -6.81 -11.77 0.37
C LYS A 76 -5.32 -11.44 0.55
N ASP A 77 -4.45 -12.08 -0.22
CA ASP A 77 -3.00 -11.92 -0.06
C ASP A 77 -2.57 -10.51 -0.53
N SER A 78 -3.11 -10.05 -1.65
CA SER A 78 -2.87 -8.69 -2.16
C SER A 78 -3.49 -7.61 -1.26
N GLU A 79 -4.62 -7.92 -0.61
CA GLU A 79 -5.24 -7.02 0.37
C GLU A 79 -4.40 -6.91 1.64
N THR A 80 -3.87 -8.01 2.15
CA THR A 80 -2.96 -8.00 3.29
C THR A 80 -1.73 -7.16 2.98
N VAL A 81 -1.09 -7.38 1.83
CA VAL A 81 0.09 -6.59 1.42
C VAL A 81 -0.26 -5.11 1.26
N LEU A 82 -1.38 -4.79 0.61
CA LEU A 82 -1.86 -3.41 0.48
C LEU A 82 -2.09 -2.77 1.86
N HIS A 83 -2.70 -3.48 2.79
CA HIS A 83 -2.98 -2.96 4.12
C HIS A 83 -1.69 -2.65 4.89
N LEU A 84 -0.72 -3.58 4.89
CA LEU A 84 0.59 -3.37 5.51
C LEU A 84 1.34 -2.19 4.89
N PHE A 85 1.26 -2.06 3.55
CA PHE A 85 1.83 -0.92 2.83
C PHE A 85 1.19 0.41 3.23
N LEU A 86 -0.15 0.46 3.31
CA LEU A 86 -0.88 1.66 3.73
C LEU A 86 -0.57 2.05 5.17
N MET A 87 -0.43 1.07 6.10
CA MET A 87 0.02 1.34 7.47
C MET A 87 1.37 2.05 7.49
N ALA A 88 2.35 1.55 6.73
CA ALA A 88 3.68 2.16 6.62
C ALA A 88 3.60 3.56 6.01
N LEU A 89 2.83 3.72 4.93
CA LEU A 89 2.73 4.98 4.19
C LEU A 89 2.04 6.08 5.00
N VAL A 90 0.95 5.75 5.70
CA VAL A 90 0.28 6.68 6.63
C VAL A 90 1.24 7.11 7.73
N ARG A 91 1.99 6.18 8.32
CA ARG A 91 3.01 6.50 9.35
C ARG A 91 4.09 7.44 8.81
N ALA A 92 4.59 7.19 7.60
CA ALA A 92 5.60 8.04 6.97
C ALA A 92 5.06 9.45 6.68
N VAL A 93 3.87 9.57 6.09
CA VAL A 93 3.24 10.85 5.77
C VAL A 93 2.91 11.64 7.04
N ARG A 94 2.31 11.01 8.06
CA ARG A 94 1.94 11.68 9.32
C ARG A 94 3.14 12.06 10.19
N SER A 95 4.25 11.34 10.09
CA SER A 95 5.51 11.73 10.77
C SER A 95 6.28 12.82 10.02
N GLY A 96 5.80 13.24 8.84
CA GLY A 96 6.48 14.23 8.00
C GLY A 96 7.79 13.72 7.40
N ALA A 97 7.94 12.39 7.26
CA ALA A 97 9.12 11.82 6.63
C ALA A 97 9.22 12.22 5.16
N THR A 98 10.44 12.46 4.68
CA THR A 98 10.68 12.71 3.27
C THR A 98 10.70 11.37 2.53
N ILE A 99 9.67 11.12 1.73
CA ILE A 99 9.49 9.89 0.95
C ILE A 99 9.23 10.21 -0.52
N SER A 100 9.27 9.19 -1.39
CA SER A 100 8.92 9.34 -2.81
C SER A 100 7.48 9.84 -2.99
N GLN A 101 7.26 10.60 -4.07
CA GLN A 101 5.96 11.14 -4.46
C GLN A 101 5.22 10.25 -5.47
N HIS A 102 5.83 9.13 -5.86
CA HIS A 102 5.44 8.38 -7.05
C HIS A 102 5.12 6.91 -6.75
N HIS A 103 4.68 6.60 -5.53
CA HIS A 103 4.20 5.24 -5.24
C HIS A 103 2.93 4.95 -6.04
N PHE A 104 2.76 3.70 -6.47
CA PHE A 104 1.57 3.33 -7.22
C PHE A 104 1.10 1.91 -6.97
N ILE A 105 -0.21 1.73 -7.09
CA ILE A 105 -0.87 0.43 -7.10
C ILE A 105 -1.16 0.07 -8.55
N LEU A 106 -0.82 -1.15 -8.93
CA LEU A 106 -1.14 -1.70 -10.24
C LEU A 106 -2.26 -2.73 -10.09
N HIS A 107 -3.45 -2.39 -10.58
CA HIS A 107 -4.55 -3.35 -10.74
C HIS A 107 -4.71 -3.73 -12.21
N THR A 108 -4.74 -5.03 -12.51
CA THR A 108 -4.92 -5.52 -13.87
C THR A 108 -6.33 -6.07 -14.04
N ASP A 109 -7.18 -5.35 -14.77
CA ASP A 109 -8.51 -5.82 -15.16
C ASP A 109 -8.37 -6.68 -16.41
N THR A 110 -8.50 -8.00 -16.22
CA THR A 110 -8.30 -8.99 -17.28
C THR A 110 -9.47 -9.10 -18.26
N LEU A 111 -10.60 -8.42 -17.99
CA LEU A 111 -11.87 -8.50 -18.72
C LEU A 111 -12.53 -9.90 -18.75
N ILE A 112 -12.00 -10.89 -18.03
CA ILE A 112 -12.53 -12.27 -18.01
C ILE A 112 -13.09 -12.69 -16.65
N GLU A 113 -13.03 -11.81 -15.65
CA GLU A 113 -13.57 -12.05 -14.31
C GLU A 113 -15.11 -12.03 -14.32
N SER A 114 -15.72 -12.70 -13.33
CA SER A 114 -17.17 -12.64 -13.18
C SER A 114 -17.63 -11.20 -12.84
N PRO A 115 -18.86 -10.80 -13.22
CA PRO A 115 -19.38 -9.47 -12.93
C PRO A 115 -19.30 -9.11 -11.43
N GLU A 116 -19.52 -10.09 -10.55
CA GLU A 116 -19.49 -9.90 -9.10
C GLU A 116 -18.08 -9.62 -8.58
N VAL A 117 -17.08 -10.34 -9.08
CA VAL A 117 -15.67 -10.14 -8.72
C VAL A 117 -15.21 -8.77 -9.20
N ARG A 118 -15.55 -8.42 -10.43
CA ARG A 118 -15.26 -7.11 -11.00
C ARG A 118 -15.91 -5.98 -10.19
N TRP A 119 -17.19 -6.13 -9.86
CA TRP A 119 -17.92 -5.14 -9.06
C TRP A 119 -17.29 -4.95 -7.67
N LEU A 120 -16.89 -6.04 -7.01
CA LEU A 120 -16.19 -5.99 -5.73
C LEU A 120 -14.84 -5.24 -5.85
N ALA A 121 -14.06 -5.53 -6.90
CA ALA A 121 -12.79 -4.85 -7.14
C ALA A 121 -13.00 -3.34 -7.39
N ASP A 122 -13.99 -2.97 -8.21
CA ASP A 122 -14.34 -1.57 -8.50
C ASP A 122 -14.75 -0.82 -7.21
N GLN A 123 -15.53 -1.45 -6.33
CA GLN A 123 -15.90 -0.83 -5.05
C GLN A 123 -14.68 -0.60 -4.15
N LYS A 124 -13.79 -1.59 -4.03
CA LYS A 124 -12.58 -1.47 -3.20
C LYS A 124 -11.61 -0.43 -3.73
N LEU A 125 -11.44 -0.33 -5.05
CA LEU A 125 -10.62 0.71 -5.67
C LEU A 125 -11.20 2.09 -5.40
N ALA A 126 -12.52 2.28 -5.51
CA ALA A 126 -13.17 3.55 -5.21
C ALA A 126 -13.03 3.95 -3.72
N GLU A 127 -13.10 2.98 -2.80
CA GLU A 127 -12.84 3.22 -1.37
C GLU A 127 -11.39 3.61 -1.11
N LEU A 128 -10.45 2.94 -1.78
CA LEU A 128 -9.03 3.23 -1.69
C LEU A 128 -8.70 4.63 -2.23
N GLU A 129 -9.29 5.07 -3.35
CA GLU A 129 -9.11 6.43 -3.87
C GLU A 129 -9.56 7.48 -2.86
N ARG A 130 -10.72 7.29 -2.23
CA ARG A 130 -11.21 8.18 -1.17
C ARG A 130 -10.26 8.21 0.03
N PHE A 131 -9.71 7.05 0.40
CA PHE A 131 -8.76 6.95 1.49
C PHE A 131 -7.44 7.69 1.19
N ILE A 132 -6.88 7.50 -0.01
CA ILE A 132 -5.68 8.19 -0.49
C ILE A 132 -5.87 9.70 -0.41
N ALA A 133 -7.00 10.21 -0.92
CA ALA A 133 -7.30 11.63 -0.89
C ALA A 133 -7.47 12.17 0.54
N LYS A 134 -8.17 11.43 1.42
CA LYS A 134 -8.41 11.82 2.82
C LYS A 134 -7.11 11.91 3.63
N GLU A 135 -6.20 10.96 3.45
CA GLU A 135 -4.94 10.90 4.19
C GLU A 135 -3.80 11.66 3.47
N ASN A 136 -4.06 12.27 2.31
CA ASN A 136 -3.08 12.95 1.46
C ASN A 136 -1.85 12.07 1.17
N LEU A 137 -2.10 10.82 0.79
CA LEU A 137 -1.04 9.84 0.53
C LEU A 137 -0.42 10.08 -0.84
N HIS A 138 0.90 9.96 -0.93
CA HIS A 138 1.64 10.01 -2.19
C HIS A 138 1.49 8.70 -2.98
N LEU A 139 0.26 8.34 -3.34
CA LEU A 139 -0.09 7.05 -3.91
C LEU A 139 -1.06 7.22 -5.07
N THR A 140 -0.75 6.63 -6.21
CA THR A 140 -1.61 6.64 -7.41
C THR A 140 -2.11 5.23 -7.74
N ILE A 141 -3.35 5.09 -8.21
CA ILE A 141 -3.86 3.81 -8.73
C ILE A 141 -3.71 3.79 -10.25
N ILE A 142 -3.07 2.76 -10.77
CA ILE A 142 -2.93 2.49 -12.20
C ILE A 142 -3.78 1.27 -12.55
N LEU A 143 -4.74 1.48 -13.45
CA LEU A 143 -5.60 0.44 -13.98
C LEU A 143 -5.07 -0.03 -15.34
N ALA A 144 -4.52 -1.23 -15.38
CA ALA A 144 -4.09 -1.88 -16.62
C ALA A 144 -5.26 -2.68 -17.21
N LYS A 145 -5.58 -2.40 -18.49
CA LYS A 145 -6.57 -3.15 -19.26
C LYS A 145 -5.94 -3.69 -20.54
N PRO A 146 -6.22 -4.95 -20.94
CA PRO A 146 -5.76 -5.46 -22.21
C PRO A 146 -6.43 -4.68 -23.35
N GLY A 147 -5.64 -4.32 -24.37
CA GLY A 147 -6.19 -3.84 -25.63
C GLY A 147 -7.03 -4.93 -26.31
N ILE A 148 -7.89 -4.54 -27.26
CA ILE A 148 -8.84 -5.45 -27.90
C ILE A 148 -8.19 -6.73 -28.46
N THR A 149 -7.01 -6.62 -29.08
CA THR A 149 -6.24 -7.74 -29.66
C THR A 149 -5.53 -8.62 -28.64
N GLN A 150 -5.40 -8.14 -27.39
CA GLN A 150 -4.81 -8.87 -26.27
C GLN A 150 -5.85 -9.41 -25.29
N SER A 151 -7.12 -9.04 -25.47
CA SER A 151 -8.23 -9.60 -24.70
C SER A 151 -8.49 -11.06 -25.10
N TRP A 152 -9.02 -11.85 -24.17
CA TRP A 152 -9.43 -13.23 -24.46
C TRP A 152 -10.38 -13.28 -25.67
N THR A 153 -11.40 -12.42 -25.70
CA THR A 153 -12.35 -12.32 -26.82
C THR A 153 -11.66 -12.00 -28.14
N GLY A 154 -10.71 -11.07 -28.14
CA GLY A 154 -9.93 -10.74 -29.35
C GLY A 154 -9.05 -11.89 -29.83
N ARG A 155 -8.52 -12.72 -28.94
CA ARG A 155 -7.78 -13.94 -29.31
C ARG A 155 -8.70 -15.02 -29.87
N ILE A 156 -9.90 -15.19 -29.31
CA ILE A 156 -10.86 -16.18 -29.81
C ILE A 156 -11.44 -15.77 -31.17
N LEU A 157 -11.83 -14.51 -31.34
CA LEU A 157 -12.45 -14.02 -32.58
C LEU A 157 -11.42 -13.69 -33.67
N GLY A 158 -10.23 -13.23 -33.29
CA GLY A 158 -9.15 -12.86 -34.22
C GLY A 158 -8.32 -14.03 -34.72
N HIS A 159 -8.51 -15.24 -34.17
CA HIS A 159 -7.83 -16.47 -34.60
C HIS A 159 -8.73 -17.37 -35.47
N ALA A 160 -9.81 -16.86 -36.06
CA ALA A 160 -10.48 -17.59 -37.13
C ALA A 160 -9.45 -17.83 -38.26
N PRO A 161 -9.09 -19.08 -38.59
CA PRO A 161 -8.22 -19.33 -39.72
C PRO A 161 -8.94 -18.82 -40.97
N ASN A 162 -8.22 -18.05 -41.78
CA ASN A 162 -8.66 -17.76 -43.14
C ASN A 162 -8.49 -19.05 -43.95
N ASP A 163 -9.40 -20.00 -43.79
CA ASP A 163 -9.61 -21.14 -44.67
C ASP A 163 -10.89 -20.93 -45.51
#